data_AF-A0A7R9ZBU0-F1
#
_entry.id   AF-A0A7R9ZBU0-F1
#
_cell.length_a   1.000
_cell.length_b   1.000
_cell.length_c   1.000
_cell.angle_alpha   90.00
_cell.angle_beta   90.00
_cell.angle_gamma   90.00
#
_symmetry.space_group_name_H-M   'P 1'
#
loop_
_entity.id
_entity.type
_entity.pdbx_description
1 polymer ?
#
loop_
_entity_poly.entity_id
_entity_poly.type
_entity_poly.pdbx_seq_one_letter_code
_entity_poly.pdbx_strand_id
1 'polypeptide(L)'
;LFWMALDYCLMERAWSRAAVRGNARRAGRGLPPVADYRYYLQNYHVLTFGGVHPYVADDERIASNVTCIGAIDARRSKLDCKKEIDGVGESFSKWFRANKNWNNKNIILASFGTGTTLNDREVSNVVKLALSSRLNSKYRILFALRAEEQRRLLERAVLDEALNSAPSAAGDGYLEYFGGNLRIESDIPQAAVLESGKVAAFVSHMGFGGYCEGVRAGVPFVAYPSGCDQWYNACRAVDAGVALRPGRDMRDLEDAVWNVLSEPEIRLTAQFLALVATKDDDANRVVRDMIDRELFVTPPPFVVDKRRSGKVSSCCPTCGSTREYSSLTDVSEHSLACSSGGRGAPRRSVSNICMPRARAA
;
A
#
# COMPACT_ATOMS: atom_id res chain seq x y z
N LEU A 1 -28.26 11.46 -5.71
CA LEU A 1 -28.04 12.93 -5.69
C LEU A 1 -27.71 13.46 -4.30
N PHE A 2 -28.57 13.32 -3.29
CA PHE A 2 -28.27 13.80 -1.91
C PHE A 2 -26.98 13.22 -1.31
N TRP A 3 -26.82 11.90 -1.32
CA TRP A 3 -25.63 11.24 -0.75
C TRP A 3 -24.32 11.61 -1.47
N MET A 4 -24.36 11.75 -2.79
CA MET A 4 -23.21 12.22 -3.57
C MET A 4 -22.84 13.68 -3.23
N ALA A 5 -23.84 14.53 -3.00
CA ALA A 5 -23.60 15.92 -2.57
C ALA A 5 -23.05 15.98 -1.14
N LEU A 6 -23.51 15.09 -0.25
CA LEU A 6 -22.98 14.98 1.10
C LEU A 6 -21.52 14.51 1.11
N ASP A 7 -21.21 13.45 0.34
CA ASP A 7 -19.84 12.94 0.20
C ASP A 7 -18.90 14.00 -0.39
N TYR A 8 -19.35 14.70 -1.44
CA TYR A 8 -18.61 15.83 -1.99
C TYR A 8 -18.32 16.90 -0.93
N CYS A 9 -19.33 17.31 -0.15
CA CYS A 9 -19.16 18.30 0.91
C CYS A 9 -18.22 17.82 2.04
N LEU A 10 -18.33 16.55 2.45
CA LEU A 10 -17.47 15.97 3.49
C LEU A 10 -16.03 15.89 3.00
N MET A 11 -15.82 15.48 1.74
CA MET A 11 -14.52 15.39 1.12
C MET A 11 -13.87 16.77 0.95
N GLU A 12 -14.61 17.76 0.43
CA GLU A 12 -14.14 19.15 0.34
C GLU A 12 -13.77 19.73 1.71
N ARG A 13 -14.56 19.43 2.75
CA ARG A 13 -14.27 19.89 4.11
C ARG A 13 -13.04 19.21 4.70
N ALA A 14 -12.88 17.91 4.48
CA ALA A 14 -11.69 17.16 4.89
C ALA A 14 -10.43 17.70 4.19
N TRP A 15 -10.51 17.93 2.87
CA TRP A 15 -9.43 18.48 2.07
C TRP A 15 -9.06 19.91 2.47
N SER A 16 -10.05 20.78 2.73
CA SER A 16 -9.82 22.13 3.22
C SER A 16 -9.05 22.13 4.56
N ARG A 17 -9.42 21.24 5.50
CA ARG A 17 -8.70 21.08 6.77
C ARG A 17 -7.28 20.54 6.58
N ALA A 18 -7.10 19.60 5.66
CA ALA A 18 -5.79 19.06 5.32
C ALA A 18 -4.89 20.14 4.71
N ALA A 19 -5.41 21.00 3.83
CA ALA A 19 -4.70 22.12 3.24
C ALA A 19 -4.19 23.12 4.29
N VAL A 20 -5.02 23.48 5.28
CA VAL A 20 -4.60 24.34 6.41
C VAL A 20 -3.44 23.72 7.19
N ARG A 21 -3.55 22.43 7.55
CA ARG A 21 -2.47 21.71 8.25
C ARG A 21 -1.21 21.60 7.40
N GLY A 22 -1.36 21.41 6.09
CA GLY A 22 -0.27 21.40 5.12
C GLY A 22 0.46 22.74 5.07
N ASN A 23 -0.27 23.85 4.98
CA ASN A 23 0.30 25.20 4.99
C ASN A 23 1.03 25.53 6.31
N ALA A 24 0.51 25.08 7.46
CA ALA A 24 1.22 25.22 8.73
C ALA A 24 2.58 24.50 8.73
N ARG A 25 2.64 23.26 8.20
CA ARG A 25 3.90 22.50 8.03
C ARG A 25 4.86 23.16 7.03
N ARG A 26 4.32 23.77 5.96
CA ARG A 26 5.09 24.50 4.95
C ARG A 26 5.74 25.76 5.54
N ALA A 27 5.00 26.53 6.31
CA ALA A 27 5.52 27.69 7.02
C ALA A 27 6.71 27.32 7.92
N GLY A 28 6.62 26.19 8.64
CA GLY A 28 7.73 25.65 9.43
C GLY A 28 8.99 25.26 8.63
N ARG A 29 8.89 25.15 7.30
CA ARG A 29 10.00 24.89 6.37
C ARG A 29 10.38 26.11 5.52
N GLY A 30 9.81 27.29 5.80
CA GLY A 30 10.04 28.51 5.02
C GLY A 30 9.38 28.53 3.63
N LEU A 31 8.38 27.68 3.40
CA LEU A 31 7.69 27.56 2.09
C LEU A 31 6.41 28.41 2.06
N PRO A 32 6.06 29.05 0.92
CA PRO A 32 4.85 29.87 0.80
C PRO A 32 3.57 29.02 0.94
N PRO A 33 2.45 29.58 1.44
CA PRO A 33 1.18 28.87 1.52
C PRO A 33 0.61 28.60 0.13
N VAL A 34 -0.17 27.52 0.00
CA VAL A 34 -0.89 27.16 -1.23
C VAL A 34 -2.39 27.32 -0.99
N ALA A 35 -3.08 27.96 -1.93
CA ALA A 35 -4.51 28.28 -1.82
C ALA A 35 -5.43 27.06 -2.01
N ASP A 36 -5.03 26.10 -2.85
CA ASP A 36 -5.81 24.90 -3.15
C ASP A 36 -4.87 23.68 -3.15
N TYR A 37 -5.26 22.58 -2.52
CA TYR A 37 -4.49 21.33 -2.58
C TYR A 37 -4.52 20.72 -3.99
N ARG A 38 -5.56 20.98 -4.79
CA ARG A 38 -5.62 20.58 -6.21
C ARG A 38 -4.52 21.23 -7.03
N TYR A 39 -4.10 22.45 -6.66
CA TYR A 39 -2.94 23.09 -7.27
C TYR A 39 -1.71 22.18 -7.17
N TYR A 40 -1.50 21.50 -6.04
CA TYR A 40 -0.39 20.57 -5.91
C TYR A 40 -0.52 19.39 -6.87
N LEU A 41 -1.70 18.77 -6.88
CA LEU A 41 -2.00 17.61 -7.73
C LEU A 41 -1.97 17.93 -9.23
N GLN A 42 -2.13 19.19 -9.62
CA GLN A 42 -2.12 19.64 -11.01
C GLN A 42 -0.75 20.16 -11.46
N ASN A 43 0.06 20.71 -10.56
CA ASN A 43 1.28 21.43 -10.93
C ASN A 43 2.58 20.73 -10.51
N TYR A 44 2.51 19.68 -9.68
CA TYR A 44 3.69 18.93 -9.26
C TYR A 44 3.55 17.46 -9.62
N HIS A 45 4.69 16.76 -9.69
CA HIS A 45 4.69 15.31 -9.81
C HIS A 45 4.10 14.68 -8.53
N VAL A 46 3.11 13.82 -8.72
CA VAL A 46 2.41 13.12 -7.64
C VAL A 46 2.81 11.66 -7.68
N LEU A 47 3.22 11.13 -6.53
CA LEU A 47 3.37 9.69 -6.34
C LEU A 47 2.08 9.15 -5.74
N THR A 48 1.48 8.17 -6.41
CA THR A 48 0.37 7.40 -5.84
C THR A 48 0.79 5.96 -5.60
N PHE A 49 0.38 5.43 -4.46
CA PHE A 49 0.54 4.02 -4.14
C PHE A 49 -0.50 3.20 -4.90
N GLY A 50 -0.21 1.92 -5.07
CA GLY A 50 -0.94 1.04 -5.98
C GLY A 50 -0.34 1.08 -7.39
N GLY A 51 -0.48 -0.03 -8.09
CA GLY A 51 -0.26 -0.08 -9.54
C GLY A 51 -1.45 0.51 -10.30
N VAL A 52 -1.55 0.21 -11.59
CA VAL A 52 -2.74 0.56 -12.39
C VAL A 52 -3.85 -0.44 -12.08
N HIS A 53 -3.71 -1.70 -12.50
CA HIS A 53 -4.72 -2.72 -12.24
C HIS A 53 -4.46 -3.46 -10.91
N PRO A 54 -5.47 -3.77 -10.07
CA PRO A 54 -6.89 -3.42 -10.19
C PRO A 54 -7.29 -2.07 -9.60
N TYR A 55 -6.34 -1.24 -9.16
CA TYR A 55 -6.60 -0.05 -8.35
C TYR A 55 -7.24 1.11 -9.12
N VAL A 56 -7.02 1.17 -10.43
CA VAL A 56 -7.50 2.16 -11.37
C VAL A 56 -8.22 1.41 -12.49
N ALA A 57 -9.36 1.92 -12.94
CA ALA A 57 -10.08 1.31 -14.06
C ALA A 57 -9.31 1.46 -15.37
N ASP A 58 -9.42 0.49 -16.28
CA ASP A 58 -8.67 0.48 -17.54
C ASP A 58 -8.97 1.69 -18.44
N ASP A 59 -10.17 2.28 -18.32
CA ASP A 59 -10.61 3.45 -19.07
C ASP A 59 -10.32 4.78 -18.34
N GLU A 60 -9.83 4.72 -17.10
CA GLU A 60 -9.56 5.90 -16.28
C GLU A 60 -8.21 6.51 -16.65
N ARG A 61 -8.24 7.78 -17.09
CA ARG A 61 -7.03 8.50 -17.49
C ARG A 61 -6.24 8.94 -16.27
N ILE A 62 -5.07 8.33 -16.10
CA ILE A 62 -4.07 8.81 -15.14
C ILE A 62 -3.41 10.08 -15.72
N ALA A 63 -3.43 11.16 -14.94
CA ALA A 63 -2.81 12.41 -15.36
C ALA A 63 -1.29 12.22 -15.57
N SER A 64 -0.72 12.91 -16.57
CA SER A 64 0.69 12.71 -16.96
C SER A 64 1.71 13.09 -15.89
N ASN A 65 1.29 13.85 -14.87
CA ASN A 65 2.10 14.21 -13.72
C ASN A 65 1.93 13.25 -12.53
N VAL A 66 1.13 12.19 -12.65
CA VAL A 66 0.95 11.16 -11.63
C VAL A 66 1.78 9.92 -12.00
N THR A 67 2.60 9.45 -11.07
CA THR A 67 3.35 8.20 -11.18
C THR A 67 2.83 7.21 -10.14
N CYS A 68 2.31 6.08 -10.61
CA CYS A 68 1.97 4.93 -9.77
C CYS A 68 3.25 4.17 -9.38
N ILE A 69 3.46 3.94 -8.09
CA ILE A 69 4.70 3.32 -7.58
C ILE A 69 4.51 1.89 -7.06
N GLY A 70 3.34 1.27 -7.22
CA GLY A 70 3.11 -0.10 -6.76
C GLY A 70 2.89 -0.17 -5.24
N ALA A 71 3.21 -1.30 -4.59
CA ALA A 71 3.03 -1.43 -3.15
C ALA A 71 4.21 -0.83 -2.37
N ILE A 72 3.91 -0.35 -1.17
CA ILE A 72 4.92 0.21 -0.24
C ILE A 72 5.76 -0.92 0.37
N ASP A 73 5.11 -2.05 0.65
CA ASP A 73 5.70 -3.18 1.35
C ASP A 73 6.11 -4.26 0.35
N ALA A 74 7.34 -4.74 0.49
CA ALA A 74 7.79 -5.93 -0.20
C ALA A 74 6.99 -7.17 0.22
N ARG A 75 6.88 -8.16 -0.68
CA ARG A 75 6.42 -9.50 -0.29
C ARG A 75 7.24 -10.06 0.86
N ARG A 76 6.54 -10.68 1.80
CA ARG A 76 7.15 -11.37 2.93
C ARG A 76 7.66 -12.72 2.47
N SER A 77 8.88 -13.07 2.88
CA SER A 77 9.35 -14.43 2.70
C SER A 77 8.56 -15.38 3.62
N LYS A 78 8.56 -16.68 3.32
CA LYS A 78 7.97 -17.68 4.23
C LYS A 78 8.56 -17.61 5.64
N LEU A 79 9.83 -17.21 5.76
CA LEU A 79 10.50 -17.05 7.04
C LEU A 79 10.00 -15.81 7.78
N ASP A 80 9.79 -14.70 7.09
CA ASP A 80 9.27 -13.47 7.69
C ASP A 80 7.83 -13.66 8.14
N CYS A 81 6.99 -14.26 7.30
CA CYS A 81 5.63 -14.62 7.72
C CYS A 81 5.64 -15.50 8.98
N LYS A 82 6.53 -16.50 9.02
CA LYS A 82 6.66 -17.37 10.19
C LYS A 82 7.04 -16.59 11.45
N LYS A 83 8.04 -15.70 11.36
CA LYS A 83 8.51 -14.86 12.47
C LYS A 83 7.44 -13.91 12.98
N GLU A 84 6.74 -13.23 12.07
CA GLU A 84 5.66 -12.31 12.43
C GLU A 84 4.51 -13.05 13.13
N ILE A 85 4.10 -14.21 12.59
CA ILE A 85 3.07 -15.06 13.21
C ILE A 85 3.51 -15.56 14.59
N ASP A 86 4.77 -16.02 14.71
CA ASP A 86 5.37 -16.42 16.00
C ASP A 86 5.38 -15.29 17.03
N GLY A 87 5.63 -14.07 16.56
CA GLY A 87 5.71 -12.87 17.39
C GLY A 87 4.41 -12.49 18.09
N VAL A 88 3.25 -12.94 17.59
CA VAL A 88 1.96 -12.72 18.26
C VAL A 88 1.87 -13.49 19.58
N GLY A 89 2.50 -14.66 19.64
CA GLY A 89 2.52 -15.51 20.83
C GLY A 89 2.22 -16.98 20.52
N GLU A 90 2.54 -17.84 21.49
CA GLU A 90 2.46 -19.29 21.34
C GLU A 90 1.04 -19.78 21.07
N SER A 91 0.04 -19.19 21.74
CA SER A 91 -1.39 -19.53 21.56
C SER A 91 -1.83 -19.32 20.10
N PHE A 92 -1.64 -18.11 19.57
CA PHE A 92 -1.97 -17.79 18.19
C PHE A 92 -1.19 -18.64 17.20
N SER A 93 0.12 -18.78 17.41
CA SER A 93 1.00 -19.54 16.51
C SER A 93 0.62 -21.00 16.42
N LYS A 94 0.29 -21.62 17.57
CA LYS A 94 -0.20 -22.99 17.64
C LYS A 94 -1.55 -23.12 16.96
N TRP A 95 -2.49 -22.21 17.21
CA TRP A 95 -3.79 -22.18 16.55
C TRP A 95 -3.64 -22.05 15.03
N PHE A 96 -2.81 -21.12 14.57
CA PHE A 96 -2.59 -20.82 13.17
C PHE A 96 -1.94 -22.01 12.43
N ARG A 97 -1.00 -22.69 13.07
CA ARG A 97 -0.27 -23.84 12.49
C ARG A 97 -0.94 -25.18 12.66
N ALA A 98 -1.87 -25.31 13.61
CA ALA A 98 -2.41 -26.59 14.05
C ALA A 98 -2.74 -27.50 12.84
N ASN A 99 -2.16 -28.71 12.86
CA ASN A 99 -2.23 -29.69 11.76
C ASN A 99 -2.75 -31.06 12.24
N LYS A 100 -3.29 -31.17 13.47
CA LYS A 100 -3.80 -32.45 13.98
C LYS A 100 -5.17 -32.73 13.37
N ASN A 101 -5.25 -33.73 12.48
CA ASN A 101 -6.37 -34.51 11.88
C ASN A 101 -7.76 -33.88 11.61
N TRP A 102 -8.07 -32.71 12.16
CA TRP A 102 -9.29 -31.92 11.99
C TRP A 102 -9.01 -30.45 11.59
N ASN A 103 -7.73 -30.03 11.58
CA ASN A 103 -7.35 -28.61 11.60
C ASN A 103 -6.55 -28.10 10.38
N ASN A 104 -6.52 -28.86 9.28
CA ASN A 104 -5.95 -28.39 7.99
C ASN A 104 -6.91 -27.45 7.22
N LYS A 105 -7.86 -26.84 7.94
CA LYS A 105 -8.85 -25.94 7.37
C LYS A 105 -8.18 -24.62 6.99
N ASN A 106 -8.51 -24.13 5.80
CA ASN A 106 -8.12 -22.80 5.36
C ASN A 106 -8.82 -21.73 6.21
N ILE A 107 -8.34 -20.50 6.15
CA ILE A 107 -8.81 -19.41 7.00
C ILE A 107 -9.67 -18.46 6.15
N ILE A 108 -10.84 -18.09 6.66
CA ILE A 108 -11.55 -16.89 6.25
C ILE A 108 -11.10 -15.80 7.21
N LEU A 109 -10.36 -14.82 6.69
CA LEU A 109 -9.92 -13.68 7.48
C LEU A 109 -10.99 -12.60 7.43
N ALA A 110 -11.38 -12.06 8.57
CA ALA A 110 -12.17 -10.85 8.67
C ALA A 110 -11.34 -9.76 9.36
N SER A 111 -11.17 -8.60 8.73
CA SER A 111 -10.50 -7.44 9.30
C SER A 111 -11.03 -6.14 8.70
N PHE A 112 -11.40 -5.19 9.56
CA PHE A 112 -12.02 -3.92 9.15
C PHE A 112 -11.08 -2.73 9.40
N GLY A 113 -9.79 -3.01 9.55
CA GLY A 113 -8.76 -2.00 9.72
C GLY A 113 -8.83 -1.27 11.07
N THR A 114 -8.13 -0.15 11.15
CA THR A 114 -7.92 0.62 12.38
C THR A 114 -8.90 1.77 12.59
N GLY A 115 -9.71 2.08 11.57
CA GLY A 115 -10.62 3.22 11.56
C GLY A 115 -12.11 2.86 11.42
N THR A 116 -12.44 1.57 11.30
CA THR A 116 -13.81 1.11 11.13
C THR A 116 -14.27 0.37 12.39
N THR A 117 -15.40 0.79 12.94
CA THR A 117 -16.07 0.11 14.04
C THR A 117 -17.36 -0.51 13.52
N LEU A 118 -17.53 -1.81 13.72
CA LEU A 118 -18.73 -2.53 13.33
C LEU A 118 -19.83 -2.40 14.39
N ASN A 119 -21.08 -2.33 13.94
CA ASN A 119 -22.24 -2.44 14.83
C ASN A 119 -22.50 -3.90 15.25
N ASP A 120 -23.36 -4.08 16.24
CA ASP A 120 -23.58 -5.41 16.84
C ASP A 120 -24.16 -6.43 15.84
N ARG A 121 -24.96 -5.99 14.85
CA ARG A 121 -25.52 -6.88 13.81
C ARG A 121 -24.44 -7.32 12.83
N GLU A 122 -23.57 -6.41 12.41
CA GLU A 122 -22.44 -6.71 11.53
C GLU A 122 -21.49 -7.70 12.20
N VAL A 123 -21.12 -7.45 13.47
CA VAL A 123 -20.31 -8.38 14.26
C VAL A 123 -20.98 -9.74 14.37
N SER A 124 -22.28 -9.77 14.69
CA SER A 124 -23.06 -11.00 14.79
C SER A 124 -23.01 -11.80 13.49
N ASN A 125 -23.15 -11.15 12.35
CA ASN A 125 -23.10 -11.82 11.04
C ASN A 125 -21.71 -12.35 10.70
N VAL A 126 -20.64 -11.64 11.07
CA VAL A 126 -19.25 -12.13 10.92
C VAL A 126 -19.01 -13.38 11.77
N VAL A 127 -19.37 -13.37 13.05
CA VAL A 127 -19.09 -14.51 13.94
C VAL A 127 -19.96 -15.72 13.62
N LYS A 128 -21.18 -15.52 13.13
CA LYS A 128 -22.07 -16.60 12.66
C LYS A 128 -21.52 -17.38 11.48
N LEU A 129 -20.53 -16.88 10.74
CA LEU A 129 -19.81 -17.67 9.74
C LEU A 129 -19.21 -18.96 10.33
N ALA A 130 -18.84 -18.95 11.61
CA ALA A 130 -18.32 -20.14 12.30
C ALA A 130 -19.40 -21.22 12.56
N LEU A 131 -20.67 -20.84 12.57
CA LEU A 131 -21.81 -21.74 12.72
C LEU A 131 -22.26 -22.36 11.39
N SER A 132 -21.87 -21.77 10.26
CA SER A 132 -22.27 -22.21 8.92
C SER A 132 -21.81 -23.64 8.64
N SER A 133 -22.75 -24.55 8.39
CA SER A 133 -22.46 -25.95 8.05
C SER A 133 -21.72 -26.13 6.72
N ARG A 134 -21.91 -25.20 5.77
CA ARG A 134 -21.19 -25.20 4.48
C ARG A 134 -19.75 -24.69 4.60
N LEU A 135 -19.46 -23.78 5.53
CA LEU A 135 -18.12 -23.22 5.72
C LEU A 135 -17.30 -24.01 6.74
N ASN A 136 -17.89 -24.33 7.90
CA ASN A 136 -17.15 -24.79 9.07
C ASN A 136 -16.51 -26.19 8.89
N SER A 137 -16.88 -26.97 7.87
CA SER A 137 -16.24 -28.24 7.55
C SER A 137 -14.86 -28.05 6.91
N LYS A 138 -14.65 -26.97 6.16
CA LYS A 138 -13.43 -26.71 5.37
C LYS A 138 -12.65 -25.46 5.82
N TYR A 139 -13.31 -24.55 6.53
CA TYR A 139 -12.74 -23.26 6.90
C TYR A 139 -12.84 -22.98 8.39
N ARG A 140 -11.90 -22.19 8.88
CA ARG A 140 -11.94 -21.53 10.19
C ARG A 140 -12.03 -20.03 9.98
N ILE A 141 -12.57 -19.32 10.98
CA ILE A 141 -12.70 -17.87 10.95
C ILE A 141 -11.62 -17.27 11.85
N LEU A 142 -10.79 -16.40 11.28
CA LEU A 142 -9.93 -15.50 12.04
C LEU A 142 -10.54 -14.10 11.93
N PHE A 143 -10.95 -13.53 13.06
CA PHE A 143 -11.53 -12.20 13.11
C PHE A 143 -10.59 -11.25 13.87
N ALA A 144 -9.93 -10.35 13.15
CA ALA A 144 -9.15 -9.29 13.74
C ALA A 144 -10.09 -8.20 14.26
N LEU A 145 -10.17 -8.06 15.57
CA LEU A 145 -11.08 -7.14 16.25
C LEU A 145 -10.41 -6.61 17.50
N ARG A 146 -10.22 -5.29 17.58
CA ARG A 146 -9.46 -4.64 18.66
C ARG A 146 -9.95 -5.00 20.06
N ALA A 147 -9.03 -5.00 21.02
CA ALA A 147 -9.34 -5.33 22.42
C ALA A 147 -10.45 -4.44 23.03
N GLU A 148 -10.51 -3.16 22.66
CA GLU A 148 -11.60 -2.26 23.06
C GLU A 148 -12.97 -2.69 22.55
N GLU A 149 -13.04 -3.12 21.29
CA GLU A 149 -14.27 -3.62 20.68
C GLU A 149 -14.64 -4.99 21.24
N GLN A 150 -13.66 -5.88 21.48
CA GLN A 150 -13.89 -7.15 22.17
C GLN A 150 -14.52 -6.92 23.55
N ARG A 151 -13.96 -6.01 24.37
CA ARG A 151 -14.54 -5.66 25.68
C ARG A 151 -15.97 -5.12 25.55
N ARG A 152 -16.20 -4.17 24.63
CA ARG A 152 -17.52 -3.59 24.38
C ARG A 152 -18.56 -4.66 24.02
N LEU A 153 -18.18 -5.65 23.23
CA LEU A 153 -19.08 -6.71 22.78
C LEU A 153 -19.33 -7.78 23.85
N LEU A 154 -18.31 -8.10 24.66
CA LEU A 154 -18.45 -9.00 25.81
C LEU A 154 -19.35 -8.39 26.90
N GLU A 155 -19.15 -7.12 27.25
CA GLU A 155 -19.98 -6.40 28.24
C GLU A 155 -21.45 -6.36 27.84
N ARG A 156 -21.73 -6.35 26.54
CA ARG A 156 -23.07 -6.32 25.97
C ARG A 156 -23.60 -7.70 25.57
N ALA A 157 -22.88 -8.78 25.91
CA ALA A 157 -23.19 -10.17 25.57
C ALA A 157 -23.42 -10.46 24.07
N VAL A 158 -22.97 -9.58 23.16
CA VAL A 158 -23.27 -9.67 21.73
C VAL A 158 -22.72 -10.96 21.11
N LEU A 159 -21.50 -11.35 21.47
CA LEU A 159 -20.86 -12.55 20.94
C LEU A 159 -21.56 -13.82 21.43
N ASP A 160 -21.82 -13.90 22.74
CA ASP A 160 -22.40 -15.09 23.36
C ASP A 160 -23.85 -15.28 22.93
N GLU A 161 -24.62 -14.20 22.76
CA GLU A 161 -25.96 -14.25 22.18
C GLU A 161 -25.96 -14.65 20.70
N ALA A 162 -25.05 -14.08 19.90
CA ALA A 162 -24.96 -14.38 18.48
C ALA A 162 -24.52 -15.83 18.21
N LEU A 163 -23.68 -16.38 19.08
CA LEU A 163 -23.08 -17.71 18.96
C LEU A 163 -23.82 -18.78 19.78
N ASN A 164 -24.70 -18.37 20.71
CA ASN A 164 -25.36 -19.23 21.69
C ASN A 164 -24.35 -20.17 22.41
N SER A 165 -23.19 -19.63 22.76
CA SER A 165 -22.09 -20.37 23.38
C SER A 165 -21.17 -19.39 24.10
N ALA A 166 -20.58 -19.81 25.22
CA ALA A 166 -19.45 -19.12 25.82
C ALA A 166 -18.15 -19.41 25.05
N PRO A 167 -17.09 -18.58 25.22
CA PRO A 167 -15.76 -18.88 24.69
C PRO A 167 -15.24 -20.23 25.21
N SER A 168 -14.68 -21.04 24.32
CA SER A 168 -13.95 -22.27 24.67
C SER A 168 -12.55 -21.99 25.24
N ALA A 169 -11.96 -20.85 24.89
CA ALA A 169 -10.74 -20.32 25.50
C ALA A 169 -10.75 -18.79 25.38
N ALA A 170 -10.06 -18.11 26.30
CA ALA A 170 -9.86 -16.68 26.27
C ALA A 170 -8.50 -16.35 26.90
N GLY A 171 -7.90 -15.25 26.48
CA GLY A 171 -6.70 -14.70 27.09
C GLY A 171 -6.61 -13.20 26.87
N ASP A 172 -5.47 -12.60 27.22
CA ASP A 172 -5.26 -11.18 26.97
C ASP A 172 -5.23 -10.93 25.46
N GLY A 173 -6.25 -10.21 24.96
CA GLY A 173 -6.38 -9.86 23.55
C GLY A 173 -7.03 -10.89 22.62
N TYR A 174 -7.50 -12.05 23.10
CA TYR A 174 -8.13 -13.04 22.23
C TYR A 174 -9.27 -13.84 22.85
N LEU A 175 -10.16 -14.31 21.98
CA LEU A 175 -11.26 -15.22 22.28
C LEU A 175 -11.27 -16.38 21.28
N GLU A 176 -11.59 -17.58 21.74
CA GLU A 176 -11.80 -18.74 20.89
C GLU A 176 -13.15 -19.40 21.17
N TYR A 177 -13.88 -19.73 20.11
CA TYR A 177 -15.14 -20.47 20.19
C TYR A 177 -15.06 -21.77 19.40
N PHE A 178 -15.89 -22.74 19.79
CA PHE A 178 -16.05 -24.03 19.10
C PHE A 178 -14.74 -24.80 18.88
N GLY A 179 -13.86 -24.81 19.89
CA GLY A 179 -12.57 -25.51 19.82
C GLY A 179 -11.61 -24.88 18.81
N GLY A 180 -11.72 -23.56 18.60
CA GLY A 180 -10.86 -22.78 17.70
C GLY A 180 -11.36 -22.72 16.25
N ASN A 181 -12.61 -23.10 15.94
CA ASN A 181 -13.17 -22.83 14.61
C ASN A 181 -13.41 -21.33 14.39
N LEU A 182 -13.65 -20.57 15.46
CA LEU A 182 -13.61 -19.11 15.46
C LEU A 182 -12.52 -18.67 16.42
N ARG A 183 -11.60 -17.84 15.94
CA ARG A 183 -10.65 -17.10 16.76
C ARG A 183 -10.81 -15.61 16.50
N ILE A 184 -11.02 -14.85 17.57
CA ILE A 184 -11.05 -13.39 17.56
C ILE A 184 -9.75 -12.93 18.19
N GLU A 185 -9.01 -12.08 17.49
CA GLU A 185 -7.68 -11.63 17.89
C GLU A 185 -7.60 -10.10 17.84
N SER A 186 -6.99 -9.50 18.87
CA SER A 186 -6.94 -8.04 19.01
C SER A 186 -5.98 -7.36 18.05
N ASP A 187 -4.90 -8.05 17.71
CA ASP A 187 -3.92 -7.62 16.73
C ASP A 187 -3.36 -8.83 15.98
N ILE A 188 -3.19 -8.69 14.67
CA ILE A 188 -2.62 -9.74 13.83
C ILE A 188 -1.61 -9.12 12.86
N PRO A 189 -0.54 -9.86 12.50
CA PRO A 189 0.33 -9.47 11.41
C PRO A 189 -0.39 -9.74 10.09
N GLN A 190 -1.35 -8.88 9.74
CA GLN A 190 -2.33 -9.09 8.67
C GLN A 190 -1.67 -9.49 7.35
N ALA A 191 -0.61 -8.78 6.94
CA ALA A 191 0.11 -9.08 5.73
C ALA A 191 0.80 -10.45 5.76
N ALA A 192 1.42 -10.86 6.87
CA ALA A 192 1.97 -12.22 7.02
C ALA A 192 0.89 -13.31 7.03
N VAL A 193 -0.27 -13.02 7.64
CA VAL A 193 -1.43 -13.92 7.63
C VAL A 193 -1.93 -14.12 6.21
N LEU A 194 -2.12 -13.05 5.44
CA LEU A 194 -2.54 -13.09 4.03
C LEU A 194 -1.50 -13.83 3.16
N GLU A 195 -0.21 -13.51 3.30
CA GLU A 195 0.87 -14.12 2.51
C GLU A 195 1.28 -15.53 2.99
N SER A 196 0.67 -16.04 4.06
CA SER A 196 0.95 -17.39 4.57
C SER A 196 0.52 -18.52 3.63
N GLY A 197 -0.37 -18.22 2.68
CA GLY A 197 -1.04 -19.20 1.82
C GLY A 197 -2.19 -19.97 2.48
N LYS A 198 -2.54 -19.66 3.74
CA LYS A 198 -3.67 -20.30 4.46
C LYS A 198 -5.00 -19.56 4.30
N VAL A 199 -4.98 -18.28 3.95
CA VAL A 199 -6.20 -17.49 3.83
C VAL A 199 -6.87 -17.80 2.49
N ALA A 200 -8.11 -18.26 2.55
CA ALA A 200 -8.91 -18.53 1.37
C ALA A 200 -9.70 -17.30 0.93
N ALA A 201 -10.29 -16.55 1.86
CA ALA A 201 -11.04 -15.33 1.54
C ALA A 201 -10.77 -14.26 2.59
N PHE A 202 -10.83 -13.00 2.16
CA PHE A 202 -10.63 -11.84 3.01
C PHE A 202 -11.90 -10.97 3.06
N VAL A 203 -12.63 -11.04 4.17
CA VAL A 203 -13.71 -10.11 4.48
C VAL A 203 -13.07 -8.80 4.96
N SER A 204 -13.21 -7.75 4.15
CA SER A 204 -12.44 -6.52 4.34
C SER A 204 -13.30 -5.28 4.18
N HIS A 205 -13.01 -4.27 4.99
CA HIS A 205 -13.54 -2.93 4.79
C HIS A 205 -13.00 -2.20 3.55
N MET A 206 -12.09 -2.81 2.78
CA MET A 206 -11.50 -2.23 1.56
C MET A 206 -10.74 -0.91 1.77
N GLY A 207 -10.18 -0.68 2.96
CA GLY A 207 -9.16 0.34 3.14
C GLY A 207 -7.95 0.04 2.26
N PHE A 208 -7.38 1.07 1.64
CA PHE A 208 -6.39 0.91 0.56
C PHE A 208 -5.21 -0.01 0.92
N GLY A 209 -4.66 0.09 2.14
CA GLY A 209 -3.58 -0.78 2.59
C GLY A 209 -3.96 -2.27 2.61
N GLY A 210 -5.10 -2.61 3.22
CA GLY A 210 -5.60 -3.99 3.25
C GLY A 210 -6.02 -4.50 1.87
N TYR A 211 -6.50 -3.61 1.00
CA TYR A 211 -6.77 -3.95 -0.40
C TYR A 211 -5.48 -4.32 -1.14
N CYS A 212 -4.44 -3.51 -1.06
CA CYS A 212 -3.12 -3.81 -1.64
C CYS A 212 -2.53 -5.12 -1.09
N GLU A 213 -2.62 -5.35 0.21
CA GLU A 213 -2.13 -6.58 0.84
C GLU A 213 -2.86 -7.84 0.33
N GLY A 214 -4.19 -7.79 0.23
CA GLY A 214 -4.97 -8.94 -0.27
C GLY A 214 -4.74 -9.20 -1.76
N VAL A 215 -4.61 -8.14 -2.58
CA VAL A 215 -4.24 -8.27 -4.00
C VAL A 215 -2.85 -8.90 -4.13
N ARG A 216 -1.85 -8.42 -3.39
CA ARG A 216 -0.49 -8.99 -3.41
C ARG A 216 -0.47 -10.45 -2.98
N ALA A 217 -1.29 -10.82 -2.00
CA ALA A 217 -1.42 -12.18 -1.52
C ALA A 217 -2.22 -13.10 -2.47
N GLY A 218 -2.92 -12.54 -3.47
CA GLY A 218 -3.78 -13.31 -4.39
C GLY A 218 -5.00 -13.89 -3.69
N VAL A 219 -5.53 -13.18 -2.70
CA VAL A 219 -6.66 -13.61 -1.88
C VAL A 219 -7.92 -12.88 -2.35
N PRO A 220 -8.99 -13.61 -2.75
CA PRO A 220 -10.29 -13.03 -3.04
C PRO A 220 -10.92 -12.29 -1.86
N PHE A 221 -11.71 -11.26 -2.17
CA PHE A 221 -12.33 -10.40 -1.17
C PHE A 221 -13.83 -10.65 -1.03
N VAL A 222 -14.32 -10.46 0.20
CA VAL A 222 -15.71 -10.09 0.45
C VAL A 222 -15.69 -8.63 0.91
N ALA A 223 -16.07 -7.73 0.01
CA ALA A 223 -15.85 -6.30 0.16
C ALA A 223 -17.00 -5.63 0.92
N TYR A 224 -16.70 -5.05 2.09
CA TYR A 224 -17.66 -4.34 2.93
C TYR A 224 -17.19 -2.92 3.29
N PRO A 225 -17.18 -1.99 2.33
CA PRO A 225 -16.72 -0.62 2.56
C PRO A 225 -17.61 0.11 3.56
N SER A 226 -16.99 0.91 4.43
CA SER A 226 -17.65 1.67 5.51
C SER A 226 -17.54 3.19 5.36
N GLY A 227 -16.60 3.70 4.56
CA GLY A 227 -16.49 5.14 4.29
C GLY A 227 -15.25 5.53 3.50
N CYS A 228 -15.05 6.84 3.30
CA CYS A 228 -13.89 7.40 2.59
C CYS A 228 -13.71 6.79 1.18
N ASP A 229 -12.48 6.45 0.82
CA ASP A 229 -12.06 5.84 -0.45
C ASP A 229 -12.47 4.36 -0.60
N GLN A 230 -12.97 3.73 0.47
CA GLN A 230 -13.23 2.29 0.53
C GLN A 230 -14.27 1.84 -0.50
N TRP A 231 -15.28 2.68 -0.78
CA TRP A 231 -16.31 2.36 -1.78
C TRP A 231 -15.73 2.28 -3.19
N TYR A 232 -14.81 3.17 -3.53
CA TYR A 232 -14.11 3.13 -4.81
C TYR A 232 -13.27 1.85 -4.91
N ASN A 233 -12.48 1.54 -3.87
CA ASN A 233 -11.67 0.31 -3.82
C ASN A 233 -12.53 -0.96 -3.93
N ALA A 234 -13.71 -0.97 -3.30
CA ALA A 234 -14.66 -2.08 -3.39
C ALA A 234 -15.20 -2.25 -4.81
N CYS A 235 -15.59 -1.17 -5.48
CA CYS A 235 -16.03 -1.22 -6.88
C CYS A 235 -14.91 -1.74 -7.78
N ARG A 236 -13.69 -1.23 -7.62
CA ARG A 236 -12.51 -1.69 -8.35
C ARG A 236 -12.24 -3.18 -8.17
N ALA A 237 -12.33 -3.70 -6.96
CA ALA A 237 -12.14 -5.12 -6.70
C ALA A 237 -13.25 -5.99 -7.33
N VAL A 238 -14.49 -5.51 -7.37
CA VAL A 238 -15.62 -6.21 -8.01
C VAL A 238 -15.47 -6.18 -9.54
N ASP A 239 -15.17 -5.02 -10.12
CA ASP A 239 -14.96 -4.85 -11.56
C ASP A 239 -13.81 -5.73 -12.06
N ALA A 240 -12.76 -5.87 -11.25
CA ALA A 240 -11.62 -6.74 -11.52
C ALA A 240 -11.89 -8.23 -11.30
N GLY A 241 -13.11 -8.63 -10.89
CA GLY A 241 -13.50 -10.03 -10.72
C GLY A 241 -12.88 -10.73 -9.51
N VAL A 242 -12.40 -9.99 -8.51
CA VAL A 242 -11.74 -10.54 -7.31
C VAL A 242 -12.52 -10.35 -6.02
N ALA A 243 -13.71 -9.73 -6.09
CA ALA A 243 -14.53 -9.46 -4.93
C ALA A 243 -16.01 -9.65 -5.19
N LEU A 244 -16.75 -10.08 -4.16
CA LEU A 244 -18.20 -9.92 -4.06
C LEU A 244 -18.55 -9.02 -2.89
N ARG A 245 -19.72 -8.37 -2.94
CA ARG A 245 -20.21 -7.52 -1.86
C ARG A 245 -21.43 -8.16 -1.22
N PRO A 246 -21.47 -8.30 0.12
CA PRO A 246 -22.70 -8.59 0.79
C PRO A 246 -23.59 -7.33 0.77
N GLY A 247 -24.89 -7.53 0.94
CA GLY A 247 -25.86 -6.49 1.20
C GLY A 247 -25.65 -5.79 2.55
N ARG A 248 -26.57 -4.87 2.83
CA ARG A 248 -26.56 -4.02 4.02
C ARG A 248 -26.43 -4.84 5.32
N ASP A 249 -25.66 -4.33 6.26
CA ASP A 249 -25.41 -4.91 7.58
C ASP A 249 -24.83 -6.34 7.51
N MET A 250 -24.20 -6.71 6.38
CA MET A 250 -23.65 -8.05 6.14
C MET A 250 -24.69 -9.19 6.25
N ARG A 251 -25.97 -8.91 5.94
CA ARG A 251 -27.08 -9.87 6.13
C ARG A 251 -26.95 -11.20 5.37
N ASP A 252 -26.26 -11.17 4.24
CA ASP A 252 -26.02 -12.26 3.29
C ASP A 252 -24.51 -12.57 3.18
N LEU A 253 -23.74 -12.23 4.23
CA LEU A 253 -22.29 -12.43 4.27
C LEU A 253 -21.88 -13.87 4.03
N GLU A 254 -22.64 -14.82 4.57
CA GLU A 254 -22.36 -16.24 4.38
C GLU A 254 -22.47 -16.65 2.90
N ASP A 255 -23.46 -16.12 2.18
CA ASP A 255 -23.62 -16.36 0.74
C ASP A 255 -22.51 -15.71 -0.07
N ALA A 256 -22.15 -14.46 0.25
CA ALA A 256 -21.05 -13.76 -0.42
C ALA A 256 -19.72 -14.51 -0.21
N VAL A 257 -19.42 -14.95 1.02
CA VAL A 257 -18.23 -15.77 1.33
C VAL A 257 -18.28 -17.10 0.58
N TRP A 258 -19.43 -17.79 0.60
CA TRP A 258 -19.57 -19.07 -0.09
C TRP A 258 -19.34 -18.94 -1.60
N ASN A 259 -19.91 -17.94 -2.25
CA ASN A 259 -19.77 -17.72 -3.69
C ASN A 259 -18.32 -17.40 -4.07
N VAL A 260 -17.66 -16.49 -3.32
CA VAL A 260 -16.22 -16.21 -3.48
C VAL A 260 -15.36 -17.46 -3.35
N LEU A 261 -15.71 -18.37 -2.44
CA LEU A 261 -14.95 -19.60 -2.21
C LEU A 261 -15.26 -20.70 -3.22
N SER A 262 -16.47 -20.73 -3.77
CA SER A 262 -16.97 -21.81 -4.64
C SER A 262 -16.72 -21.57 -6.12
N GLU A 263 -16.51 -20.33 -6.53
CA GLU A 263 -16.19 -19.96 -7.92
C GLU A 263 -14.67 -19.94 -8.12
N PRO A 264 -14.08 -20.93 -8.83
CA PRO A 264 -12.63 -21.03 -8.97
C PRO A 264 -12.03 -19.83 -9.72
N GLU A 265 -12.78 -19.26 -10.66
CA GLU A 265 -12.37 -18.13 -11.50
C GLU A 265 -12.00 -16.89 -10.67
N ILE A 266 -12.71 -16.62 -9.57
CA ILE A 266 -12.41 -15.49 -8.68
C ILE A 266 -11.01 -15.67 -8.07
N ARG A 267 -10.67 -16.89 -7.63
CA ARG A 267 -9.34 -17.19 -7.07
C ARG A 267 -8.26 -17.17 -8.14
N LEU A 268 -8.51 -17.72 -9.32
CA LEU A 268 -7.56 -17.68 -10.43
C LEU A 268 -7.27 -16.24 -10.84
N THR A 269 -8.30 -15.39 -10.90
CA THR A 269 -8.16 -13.96 -11.18
C THR A 269 -7.37 -13.26 -10.08
N ALA A 270 -7.67 -13.51 -8.80
CA ALA A 270 -6.90 -12.93 -7.70
C ALA A 270 -5.40 -13.31 -7.76
N GLN A 271 -5.09 -14.57 -8.07
CA GLN A 271 -3.71 -15.03 -8.24
C GLN A 271 -3.03 -14.41 -9.46
N PHE A 272 -3.75 -14.28 -10.58
CA PHE A 272 -3.24 -13.59 -11.76
C PHE A 272 -2.92 -12.12 -11.45
N LEU A 273 -3.81 -11.42 -10.76
CA LEU A 273 -3.57 -10.03 -10.35
C LEU A 273 -2.43 -9.90 -9.35
N ALA A 274 -2.25 -10.86 -8.45
CA ALA A 274 -1.08 -10.90 -7.58
C ALA A 274 0.23 -10.99 -8.37
N LEU A 275 0.26 -11.76 -9.47
CA LEU A 275 1.42 -11.88 -10.35
C LEU A 275 1.66 -10.59 -11.14
N VAL A 276 0.61 -9.96 -11.66
CA VAL A 276 0.68 -8.66 -12.35
C VAL A 276 1.18 -7.59 -11.40
N ALA A 277 0.58 -7.49 -10.21
CA ALA A 277 0.96 -6.53 -9.18
C ALA A 277 2.45 -6.65 -8.86
N THR A 278 3.02 -7.87 -8.77
CA THR A 278 4.47 -8.03 -8.56
C THR A 278 5.38 -7.49 -9.66
N LYS A 279 4.92 -7.43 -10.90
CA LYS A 279 5.75 -6.86 -11.99
C LYS A 279 5.92 -5.35 -11.83
N ASP A 280 4.92 -4.73 -11.21
CA ASP A 280 4.87 -3.29 -10.91
C ASP A 280 5.30 -2.97 -9.47
N ASP A 281 5.59 -4.00 -8.65
CA ASP A 281 5.92 -3.91 -7.22
C ASP A 281 7.41 -3.60 -6.97
N ASP A 282 7.97 -2.67 -7.75
CA ASP A 282 9.30 -2.14 -7.50
C ASP A 282 9.24 -0.62 -7.34
N ALA A 283 8.54 -0.19 -6.29
CA ALA A 283 8.50 1.20 -5.84
C ALA A 283 9.93 1.76 -5.74
N ASN A 284 10.89 0.95 -5.29
CA ASN A 284 12.29 1.34 -5.17
C ASN A 284 12.95 1.60 -6.53
N ARG A 285 12.65 0.81 -7.58
CA ARG A 285 13.11 1.09 -8.95
C ARG A 285 12.44 2.34 -9.48
N VAL A 286 11.12 2.49 -9.36
CA VAL A 286 10.43 3.68 -9.88
C VAL A 286 10.96 4.94 -9.21
N VAL A 287 11.17 4.92 -7.90
CA VAL A 287 11.78 6.03 -7.15
C VAL A 287 13.22 6.28 -7.59
N ARG A 288 14.04 5.23 -7.80
CA ARG A 288 15.40 5.37 -8.33
C ARG A 288 15.41 6.01 -9.72
N ASP A 289 14.57 5.52 -10.64
CA ASP A 289 14.47 6.05 -11.99
C ASP A 289 14.03 7.53 -11.98
N MET A 290 13.14 7.91 -11.07
CA MET A 290 12.75 9.31 -10.89
C MET A 290 13.90 10.16 -10.35
N ILE A 291 14.63 9.68 -9.34
CA ILE A 291 15.81 10.36 -8.83
C ILE A 291 16.86 10.54 -9.94
N ASP A 292 17.10 9.50 -10.73
CA ASP A 292 18.08 9.55 -11.81
C ASP A 292 17.68 10.54 -12.91
N ARG A 293 16.39 10.62 -13.26
CA ARG A 293 15.90 11.63 -14.23
C ARG A 293 16.07 13.06 -13.74
N GLU A 294 15.84 13.30 -12.44
CA GLU A 294 15.94 14.65 -11.86
C GLU A 294 17.39 15.06 -11.59
N LEU A 295 18.26 14.12 -11.18
CA LEU A 295 19.68 14.38 -10.90
C LEU A 295 20.54 14.35 -12.17
N PHE A 296 20.18 13.57 -13.18
CA PHE A 296 20.90 13.45 -14.45
C PHE A 296 20.05 13.98 -15.61
N VAL A 297 19.68 15.26 -15.50
CA VAL A 297 19.42 16.07 -16.69
C VAL A 297 20.72 16.04 -17.50
N THR A 298 20.71 15.41 -18.69
CA THR A 298 21.75 15.67 -19.67
C THR A 298 21.79 17.19 -19.84
N PRO A 299 22.94 17.85 -19.60
CA PRO A 299 22.99 19.30 -19.69
C PRO A 299 22.46 19.70 -21.08
N PRO A 300 21.67 20.78 -21.19
CA PRO A 300 21.19 21.23 -22.49
C PRO A 300 22.38 21.31 -23.46
N PRO A 301 22.20 20.97 -24.74
CA PRO A 301 23.30 20.95 -25.70
C PRO A 301 24.08 22.25 -25.57
N PHE A 302 25.39 22.11 -25.32
CA PHE A 302 26.30 23.21 -24.99
C PHE A 302 25.99 24.46 -25.84
N VAL A 303 25.64 25.57 -25.19
CA VAL A 303 25.59 26.86 -25.88
C VAL A 303 27.03 27.25 -26.21
N VAL A 304 27.42 27.06 -27.46
CA VAL A 304 28.71 27.51 -27.98
C VAL A 304 28.68 29.04 -28.02
N ASP A 305 29.28 29.71 -27.03
CA ASP A 305 29.55 31.14 -27.13
C ASP A 305 30.70 31.33 -28.13
N LYS A 306 30.36 31.59 -29.40
CA LYS A 306 31.34 31.98 -30.43
C LYS A 306 31.83 33.40 -30.15
N ARG A 307 32.66 33.57 -29.11
CA ARG A 307 33.53 34.75 -29.03
C ARG A 307 34.80 34.51 -29.83
N ARG A 308 35.17 35.56 -30.55
CA ARG A 308 36.25 35.65 -31.54
C ARG A 308 37.63 35.29 -30.94
N SER A 309 37.94 34.01 -30.89
CA SER A 309 39.29 33.44 -30.94
C SER A 309 39.08 31.93 -30.99
N GLY A 310 39.56 31.24 -32.03
CA GLY A 310 39.27 29.81 -32.31
C GLY A 310 39.82 28.80 -31.30
N LYS A 311 39.52 28.99 -30.02
CA LYS A 311 39.85 28.11 -28.90
C LYS A 311 38.61 27.90 -28.04
N VAL A 312 38.35 26.66 -27.67
CA VAL A 312 37.23 26.21 -26.85
C VAL A 312 37.78 25.97 -25.43
N SER A 313 37.29 26.70 -24.43
CA SER A 313 37.65 26.41 -23.04
C SER A 313 36.60 25.51 -22.39
N SER A 314 37.04 24.46 -21.70
CA SER A 314 36.15 23.54 -20.99
C SER A 314 36.67 23.24 -19.59
N CYS A 315 35.76 23.16 -18.62
CA CYS A 315 36.05 22.81 -17.24
C CYS A 315 35.67 21.34 -17.01
N CYS A 316 36.61 20.51 -16.55
CA CYS A 316 36.33 19.10 -16.28
C CYS A 316 35.44 18.96 -15.03
N PRO A 317 34.24 18.36 -15.12
CA PRO A 317 33.31 18.27 -13.98
C PRO A 317 33.83 17.34 -12.87
N THR A 318 34.76 16.43 -13.17
CA THR A 318 35.28 15.44 -12.23
C THR A 318 36.45 15.98 -11.38
N CYS A 319 37.28 16.86 -11.93
CA CYS A 319 38.49 17.36 -11.24
C CYS A 319 38.59 18.89 -11.16
N GLY A 320 37.66 19.64 -11.76
CA GLY A 320 37.58 21.10 -11.69
C GLY A 320 38.68 21.84 -12.46
N SER A 321 39.50 21.16 -13.26
CA SER A 321 40.54 21.80 -14.06
C SER A 321 39.95 22.40 -15.35
N THR A 322 40.38 23.63 -15.66
CA THR A 322 40.02 24.32 -16.91
C THR A 322 41.14 24.17 -17.92
N ARG A 323 40.82 23.71 -19.15
CA ARG A 323 41.78 23.64 -20.26
C ARG A 323 41.21 24.31 -21.51
N GLU A 324 42.11 24.89 -22.30
CA GLU A 324 41.80 25.40 -23.64
C GLU A 324 42.10 24.31 -24.68
N TYR A 325 41.16 24.11 -25.59
CA TYR A 325 41.21 23.11 -26.66
C TYR A 325 41.06 23.79 -28.01
N SER A 326 41.78 23.25 -28.99
CA SER A 326 41.70 23.66 -30.39
C SER A 326 40.44 23.17 -31.08
N SER A 327 39.77 22.12 -30.57
CA SER A 327 38.56 21.54 -31.17
C SER A 327 37.62 20.90 -30.12
N LEU A 328 36.35 20.70 -30.48
CA LEU A 328 35.32 20.09 -29.60
C LEU A 328 35.54 18.58 -29.37
N THR A 329 36.18 17.87 -30.31
CA THR A 329 36.51 16.45 -30.20
C THR A 329 37.55 16.18 -29.09
N ASP A 330 38.49 17.10 -28.89
CA ASP A 330 39.51 16.99 -27.85
C ASP A 330 38.92 17.11 -26.42
N VAL A 331 37.76 17.75 -26.29
CA VAL A 331 37.04 17.92 -25.01
C VAL A 331 36.41 16.60 -24.55
N SER A 332 35.79 15.85 -25.48
CA SER A 332 35.14 14.56 -25.18
C SER A 332 36.13 13.48 -24.72
N GLU A 333 37.31 13.41 -25.34
CA GLU A 333 38.33 12.42 -24.96
C GLU A 333 38.92 12.70 -23.57
N HIS A 334 39.08 13.98 -23.20
CA HIS A 334 39.61 14.35 -21.88
C HIS A 334 38.64 14.04 -20.74
N SER A 335 37.34 14.26 -20.92
CA SER A 335 36.33 13.89 -19.92
C SER A 335 36.28 12.38 -19.69
N LEU A 336 36.38 11.58 -20.76
CA LEU A 336 36.43 10.12 -20.70
C LEU A 336 37.68 9.59 -19.97
N ALA A 337 38.84 10.22 -20.19
CA ALA A 337 40.09 9.86 -19.50
C ALA A 337 40.08 10.20 -18.01
N CYS A 338 39.41 11.28 -17.59
CA CYS A 338 39.27 11.65 -16.18
C CYS A 338 38.30 10.75 -15.40
N SER A 339 37.28 10.21 -16.06
CA SER A 339 36.32 9.27 -15.44
C SER A 339 36.87 7.84 -15.28
N SER A 340 37.90 7.44 -16.02
CA SER A 340 38.40 6.06 -16.07
C SER A 340 39.59 5.75 -15.13
N GLY A 341 40.01 6.68 -14.27
CA GLY A 341 40.92 6.37 -13.15
C GLY A 341 42.37 6.04 -13.54
N GLY A 342 42.94 6.71 -14.54
CA GLY A 342 44.36 6.57 -14.90
C GLY A 342 45.32 7.19 -13.88
N ARG A 343 46.37 6.43 -13.50
CA ARG A 343 47.37 6.74 -12.46
C ARG A 343 47.99 8.13 -12.62
N GLY A 344 47.76 9.02 -11.66
CA GLY A 344 48.49 10.30 -11.58
C GLY A 344 47.76 11.48 -10.93
N ALA A 345 46.80 11.29 -10.02
CA ALA A 345 46.17 12.41 -9.34
C ALA A 345 47.13 13.05 -8.31
N PRO A 346 47.49 14.35 -8.42
CA PRO A 346 48.26 15.03 -7.39
C PRO A 346 47.37 15.32 -6.18
N ARG A 347 47.92 15.14 -4.98
CA ARG A 347 47.26 15.46 -3.71
C ARG A 347 47.21 16.98 -3.49
N ARG A 348 46.00 17.46 -3.11
CA ARG A 348 45.63 18.69 -2.37
C ARG A 348 45.82 20.06 -3.06
N SER A 349 44.76 20.88 -3.06
CA SER A 349 44.53 21.99 -2.10
C SER A 349 43.13 22.59 -2.35
N VAL A 350 42.43 22.95 -1.28
CA VAL A 350 41.11 23.60 -1.35
C VAL A 350 41.33 25.09 -1.53
N SER A 351 41.38 25.57 -2.76
CA SER A 351 41.19 27.01 -3.03
C SER A 351 40.65 27.19 -4.44
N ASN A 352 39.48 27.85 -4.51
CA ASN A 352 38.72 28.27 -5.68
C ASN A 352 37.61 27.32 -6.16
N ILE A 353 36.54 27.24 -5.35
CA ILE A 353 35.20 26.88 -5.86
C ILE A 353 34.66 28.11 -6.61
N CYS A 354 34.39 27.95 -7.91
CA CYS A 354 33.73 28.96 -8.73
C CYS A 354 32.23 28.99 -8.37
N MET A 355 31.83 29.86 -7.45
CA MET A 355 30.41 30.15 -7.17
C MET A 355 29.83 31.05 -8.27
N PRO A 356 28.63 30.77 -8.80
CA PRO A 356 27.94 31.72 -9.67
C PRO A 356 27.50 32.94 -8.84
N ARG A 357 27.97 34.14 -9.22
CA ARG A 357 27.46 35.40 -8.67
C ARG A 357 25.98 35.54 -9.00
N ALA A 358 25.12 35.56 -7.98
CA ALA A 358 23.73 35.98 -8.11
C ALA A 358 23.69 37.42 -8.65
N ARG A 359 22.99 37.64 -9.77
CA ARG A 359 22.60 38.99 -10.21
C ARG A 359 21.35 39.36 -9.41
N ALA A 360 21.43 40.48 -8.71
CA ALA A 360 20.28 41.16 -8.14
C ALA A 360 19.41 41.74 -9.28
N ALA A 361 18.11 41.49 -9.21
CA ALA A 361 17.05 42.31 -9.79
C ALA A 361 15.82 42.17 -8.89
#